data_AF-A0A196LI50-F1
#
_entry.id   AF-A0A196LI50-F1
#
_cell.length_a   1.000
_cell.length_b   1.000
_cell.length_c   1.000
_cell.angle_alpha   90.00
_cell.angle_beta   90.00
_cell.angle_gamma   90.00
#
_symmetry.space_group_name_H-M   'P 1'
#
loop_
_entity.id
_entity.type
_entity.pdbx_description
1 polymer ?
#
loop_
_entity_poly.entity_id
_entity_poly.type
_entity_poly.pdbx_seq_one_letter_code
_entity_poly.pdbx_strand_id
1 'polypeptide(L)'
;MTPVNIDKIYTAPYQAMLEFAGSAADAGKDAGLSPLLVELVKVRASQLNGCAFCLRMHCADAVKAGETADRLAVIAGWWESQYFTPEEQAALQIAERVTMIGDHGRLADRGVDVEGVLDEKQIAAITWLAVVINSWNRIAISSHYPVHA
;
A
#
# COMPACT_ATOMS: atom_id res chain seq x y z
N MET A 1 21.56 -16.94 -7.67
CA MET A 1 21.40 -16.14 -8.89
C MET A 1 22.08 -14.80 -8.68
N THR A 2 22.79 -14.27 -9.68
CA THR A 2 23.33 -12.90 -9.63
C THR A 2 22.16 -11.92 -9.52
N PRO A 3 22.19 -10.92 -8.62
CA PRO A 3 21.17 -9.88 -8.56
C PRO A 3 21.04 -9.19 -9.92
N VAL A 4 19.83 -9.19 -10.50
CA VAL A 4 19.51 -8.48 -11.75
C VAL A 4 18.49 -7.42 -11.42
N ASN A 5 18.79 -6.17 -11.79
CA ASN A 5 17.80 -5.10 -11.75
C ASN A 5 16.93 -5.20 -13.02
N ILE A 6 15.69 -5.68 -12.87
CA ILE A 6 14.84 -6.04 -14.01
C ILE A 6 14.37 -4.82 -14.80
N ASP A 7 14.19 -3.67 -14.13
CA ASP A 7 13.77 -2.40 -14.74
C ASP A 7 14.88 -1.71 -15.54
N LYS A 8 16.15 -1.92 -15.17
CA LYS A 8 17.31 -1.43 -15.96
C LYS A 8 17.59 -2.28 -17.19
N ILE A 9 17.27 -3.56 -17.15
CA ILE A 9 17.47 -4.47 -18.29
C ILE A 9 16.33 -4.30 -19.31
N TYR A 10 15.07 -4.31 -18.85
CA TYR A 10 13.90 -4.08 -19.68
C TYR A 10 13.09 -2.92 -19.12
N THR A 11 13.24 -1.76 -19.75
CA THR A 11 12.65 -0.50 -19.28
C THR A 11 11.18 -0.35 -19.66
N ALA A 12 10.71 -0.97 -20.75
CA ALA A 12 9.33 -0.81 -21.22
C ALA A 12 8.27 -1.30 -20.19
N PRO A 13 8.42 -2.48 -19.55
CA PRO A 13 7.52 -2.89 -18.46
C PRO A 13 7.53 -1.92 -17.27
N TYR A 14 8.69 -1.33 -16.94
CA TYR A 14 8.79 -0.33 -15.87
C TYR A 14 8.04 0.96 -16.23
N GLN A 15 8.12 1.42 -17.48
CA GLN A 15 7.35 2.58 -17.94
C GLN A 15 5.84 2.33 -17.87
N ALA A 16 5.38 1.17 -18.33
CA ALA A 16 3.97 0.77 -18.20
C ALA A 16 3.52 0.71 -16.73
N MET A 17 4.40 0.26 -15.82
CA MET A 17 4.12 0.26 -14.39
C MET A 17 3.97 1.69 -13.83
N LEU A 18 4.76 2.66 -14.30
CA LEU A 18 4.61 4.07 -13.92
C LEU A 18 3.27 4.65 -14.38
N GLU A 19 2.87 4.39 -15.62
CA GLU A 19 1.57 4.82 -16.15
C GLU A 19 0.41 4.20 -15.37
N PHE A 20 0.48 2.90 -15.07
CA PHE A 20 -0.50 2.20 -14.26
C PHE A 20 -0.60 2.80 -12.84
N ALA A 21 0.55 3.11 -12.21
CA ALA A 21 0.58 3.75 -10.90
C ALA A 21 -0.04 5.16 -10.94
N GLY A 22 0.22 5.93 -11.99
CA GLY A 22 -0.39 7.25 -12.21
C GLY A 22 -1.92 7.17 -12.33
N SER A 23 -2.41 6.24 -13.15
CA SER A 23 -3.85 6.03 -13.33
C SER A 23 -4.57 5.63 -12.03
N ALA A 24 -3.96 4.74 -11.22
CA ALA A 24 -4.51 4.39 -9.91
C ALA A 24 -4.50 5.56 -8.93
N ALA A 25 -3.46 6.40 -8.97
CA ALA A 25 -3.39 7.61 -8.15
C ALA A 25 -4.48 8.62 -8.53
N ASP A 26 -4.76 8.78 -9.83
CA ASP A 26 -5.85 9.65 -10.30
C ASP A 26 -7.23 9.10 -9.93
N ALA A 27 -7.43 7.79 -9.97
CA ALA A 27 -8.65 7.15 -9.45
C ALA A 27 -8.82 7.42 -7.94
N GLY A 28 -7.74 7.40 -7.15
CA GLY A 28 -7.77 7.77 -5.74
C GLY A 28 -8.20 9.23 -5.51
N LYS A 29 -7.73 10.17 -6.35
CA LYS A 29 -8.17 11.57 -6.30
C LYS A 29 -9.64 11.73 -6.69
N ASP A 30 -10.09 11.05 -7.75
CA ASP A 30 -11.49 11.07 -8.19
C ASP A 30 -12.43 10.51 -7.12
N ALA A 31 -11.99 9.48 -6.39
CA ALA A 31 -12.70 8.91 -5.25
C ALA A 31 -12.58 9.74 -3.95
N GLY A 32 -11.90 10.90 -3.99
CA GLY A 32 -11.77 11.80 -2.83
C GLY A 32 -10.87 11.28 -1.71
N LEU A 33 -9.99 10.30 -1.97
CA LEU A 33 -9.09 9.76 -0.95
C LEU A 33 -8.05 10.81 -0.55
N SER A 34 -7.83 10.95 0.76
CA SER A 34 -6.77 11.82 1.27
C SER A 34 -5.38 11.28 0.90
N PRO A 35 -4.37 12.15 0.70
CA PRO A 35 -2.99 11.70 0.47
C PRO A 35 -2.46 10.79 1.58
N LEU A 36 -2.83 11.08 2.83
CA LEU A 36 -2.43 10.27 3.99
C LEU A 36 -3.00 8.84 3.90
N LEU A 37 -4.29 8.70 3.61
CA LEU A 37 -4.92 7.38 3.48
C LEU A 37 -4.26 6.54 2.38
N VAL A 38 -3.93 7.17 1.26
CA VAL A 38 -3.20 6.52 0.15
C VAL A 38 -1.83 6.00 0.62
N GLU A 39 -1.07 6.80 1.39
CA GLU A 39 0.22 6.37 1.90
C GLU A 39 0.10 5.28 2.98
N LEU A 40 -0.95 5.27 3.81
CA LEU A 40 -1.18 4.20 4.79
C LEU A 40 -1.40 2.83 4.12
N VAL A 41 -2.18 2.79 3.04
CA VAL A 41 -2.36 1.58 2.21
C VAL A 41 -1.00 1.09 1.70
N LYS A 42 -0.18 2.01 1.18
CA LYS A 42 1.14 1.66 0.61
C LYS A 42 2.13 1.19 1.69
N VAL A 43 2.16 1.86 2.83
CA VAL A 43 3.00 1.48 3.99
C VAL A 43 2.61 0.08 4.46
N ARG A 44 1.32 -0.19 4.68
CA ARG A 44 0.88 -1.46 5.24
C ARG A 44 1.14 -2.63 4.29
N ALA A 45 0.83 -2.48 3.00
CA ALA A 45 1.13 -3.50 2.00
C ALA A 45 2.65 -3.76 1.89
N SER A 46 3.46 -2.69 1.91
CA SER A 46 4.92 -2.80 1.87
C SER A 46 5.50 -3.48 3.11
N GLN A 47 4.86 -3.27 4.28
CA GLN A 47 5.24 -3.92 5.53
C GLN A 47 5.01 -5.43 5.47
N LEU A 48 3.83 -5.85 4.98
CA LEU A 48 3.49 -7.26 4.82
C LEU A 48 4.40 -7.96 3.80
N ASN A 49 4.75 -7.28 2.70
CA ASN A 49 5.65 -7.82 1.68
C ASN A 49 7.14 -7.73 2.05
N GLY A 50 7.51 -6.99 3.11
CA GLY A 50 8.91 -6.78 3.49
C GLY A 50 9.73 -5.90 2.53
N CYS A 51 9.09 -4.99 1.77
CA CYS A 51 9.82 -4.08 0.87
C CYS A 51 10.43 -2.90 1.63
N ALA A 52 11.69 -3.02 2.08
CA ALA A 52 12.38 -1.96 2.81
C ALA A 52 12.53 -0.64 2.02
N PHE A 53 12.75 -0.72 0.70
CA PHE A 53 12.81 0.46 -0.17
C PHE A 53 11.48 1.23 -0.17
N CYS A 54 10.39 0.49 -0.38
CA CYS A 54 9.04 1.04 -0.43
C CYS A 54 8.62 1.60 0.93
N LEU A 55 8.94 0.91 2.02
CA LEU A 55 8.69 1.40 3.39
C LEU A 55 9.40 2.72 3.66
N ARG A 56 10.71 2.83 3.35
CA ARG A 56 11.45 4.09 3.55
C ARG A 56 10.79 5.24 2.80
N MET A 57 10.40 5.02 1.54
CA MET A 57 9.76 6.03 0.70
C MET A 57 8.38 6.43 1.24
N HIS A 58 7.49 5.46 1.42
CA HIS A 58 6.09 5.73 1.78
C HIS A 58 5.91 6.15 3.23
N CYS A 59 6.77 5.74 4.16
CA CYS A 59 6.76 6.33 5.51
C CYS A 59 7.18 7.81 5.47
N ALA A 60 8.17 8.18 4.66
CA ALA A 60 8.58 9.58 4.53
C ALA A 60 7.48 10.43 3.88
N ASP A 61 6.79 9.89 2.87
CA ASP A 61 5.67 10.58 2.22
C ASP A 61 4.43 10.65 3.11
N ALA A 62 4.14 9.61 3.90
CA ALA A 62 3.09 9.65 4.93
C ALA A 62 3.34 10.76 5.96
N VAL A 63 4.58 10.89 6.45
CA VAL A 63 4.96 11.96 7.39
C VAL A 63 4.75 13.34 6.77
N LYS A 64 5.10 13.53 5.49
CA LYS A 64 4.80 14.79 4.77
C LYS A 64 3.29 15.05 4.64
N ALA A 65 2.49 13.99 4.58
CA ALA A 65 1.02 14.07 4.55
C ALA A 65 0.38 14.22 5.94
N GLY A 66 1.17 14.38 7.00
CA GLY A 66 0.69 14.62 8.37
C GLY A 66 0.72 13.40 9.28
N GLU A 67 1.32 12.28 8.86
CA GLU A 67 1.46 11.10 9.72
C GLU A 67 2.49 11.29 10.83
N THR A 68 2.33 10.53 11.90
CA THR A 68 3.14 10.55 13.13
C THR A 68 3.94 9.26 13.31
N ALA A 69 5.04 9.36 14.05
CA ALA A 69 5.85 8.19 14.39
C ALA A 69 5.07 7.15 15.21
N ASP A 70 4.20 7.60 16.12
CA ASP A 70 3.40 6.71 16.98
C ASP A 70 2.46 5.84 16.15
N ARG A 71 1.70 6.45 15.23
CA ARG A 71 0.80 5.73 14.32
C ARG A 71 1.55 4.78 13.39
N LEU A 72 2.69 5.20 12.82
CA LEU A 72 3.53 4.31 12.02
C LEU A 72 4.06 3.10 12.82
N ALA A 73 4.36 3.28 14.10
CA ALA A 73 4.83 2.20 14.95
C ALA A 73 3.75 1.14 15.21
N VAL A 74 2.48 1.55 15.28
CA VAL A 74 1.35 0.66 15.63
C VAL A 74 0.50 0.22 14.45
N ILE A 75 0.76 0.70 13.23
CA ILE A 75 -0.02 0.33 12.03
C ILE A 75 -0.03 -1.19 11.78
N ALA A 76 0.96 -1.93 12.27
CA ALA A 76 0.97 -3.39 12.16
C ALA A 76 -0.14 -4.09 12.97
N GLY A 77 -0.64 -3.43 14.01
CA GLY A 77 -1.72 -3.87 14.90
C GLY A 77 -2.90 -2.90 14.89
N TRP A 78 -3.17 -2.28 13.74
CA TRP A 78 -4.17 -1.20 13.61
C TRP A 78 -5.55 -1.56 14.19
N TRP A 79 -5.99 -2.82 14.05
CA TRP A 79 -7.34 -3.29 14.41
C TRP A 79 -7.61 -3.30 15.92
N GLU A 80 -6.58 -3.37 16.76
CA GLU A 80 -6.72 -3.33 18.23
C GLU A 80 -6.44 -1.95 18.82
N SER A 81 -6.25 -0.94 17.97
CA SER A 81 -5.85 0.41 18.38
C SER A 81 -6.94 1.44 18.10
N GLN A 82 -6.91 2.56 18.82
CA GLN A 82 -7.83 3.70 18.65
C GLN A 82 -7.21 4.79 17.77
N TYR A 83 -6.04 4.54 17.19
CA TYR A 83 -5.31 5.52 16.40
C TYR A 83 -5.97 5.78 15.05
N PHE A 84 -6.60 4.77 14.44
CA PHE A 84 -7.08 4.81 13.07
C PHE A 84 -8.59 5.02 12.99
N THR A 85 -9.03 5.88 12.08
CA THR A 85 -10.46 6.16 11.84
C THR A 85 -11.14 4.95 11.18
N PRO A 86 -12.48 4.85 11.20
CA PRO A 86 -13.19 3.79 10.48
C PRO A 86 -12.80 3.71 9.00
N GLU A 87 -12.63 4.86 8.32
CA GLU A 87 -12.20 4.94 6.92
C GLU A 87 -10.81 4.33 6.72
N GLU A 88 -9.86 4.68 7.61
CA GLU A 88 -8.50 4.13 7.58
C GLU A 88 -8.49 2.63 7.85
N GLN A 89 -9.28 2.17 8.82
CA GLN A 89 -9.43 0.74 9.13
C GLN A 89 -9.99 -0.03 7.94
N ALA A 90 -11.00 0.50 7.25
CA ALA A 90 -11.55 -0.11 6.05
C ALA A 90 -10.53 -0.18 4.91
N ALA A 91 -9.77 0.89 4.69
CA ALA A 91 -8.71 0.91 3.68
C ALA A 91 -7.58 -0.08 4.00
N LEU A 92 -7.16 -0.16 5.27
CA LEU A 92 -6.15 -1.11 5.73
C LEU A 92 -6.66 -2.55 5.59
N GLN A 93 -7.92 -2.82 5.92
CA GLN A 93 -8.53 -4.13 5.74
C GLN A 93 -8.52 -4.57 4.27
N ILE A 94 -8.81 -3.68 3.32
CA ILE A 94 -8.70 -3.94 1.88
C ILE A 94 -7.23 -4.22 1.51
N ALA A 95 -6.30 -3.37 1.97
CA ALA A 95 -4.87 -3.50 1.66
C ALA A 95 -4.31 -4.86 2.11
N GLU A 96 -4.66 -5.32 3.32
CA GLU A 96 -4.24 -6.62 3.82
C GLU A 96 -4.85 -7.79 3.02
N ARG A 97 -6.15 -7.73 2.70
CA ARG A 97 -6.84 -8.76 1.90
C ARG A 97 -6.22 -8.93 0.51
N VAL A 98 -5.92 -7.81 -0.17
CA VAL A 98 -5.28 -7.83 -1.50
C VAL A 98 -3.84 -8.34 -1.39
N THR A 99 -3.08 -7.89 -0.40
CA THR A 99 -1.67 -8.26 -0.23
C THR A 99 -1.50 -9.74 0.09
N MET A 100 -2.37 -10.27 0.95
CA MET A 100 -2.29 -11.64 1.48
C MET A 100 -3.25 -12.60 0.77
N ILE A 101 -3.54 -12.35 -0.51
CA ILE A 101 -4.51 -13.12 -1.30
C ILE A 101 -4.22 -14.65 -1.33
N GLY A 102 -2.96 -15.04 -1.22
CA GLY A 102 -2.54 -16.45 -1.17
C GLY A 102 -2.78 -17.14 0.18
N ASP A 103 -3.17 -16.40 1.21
CA ASP A 103 -3.40 -16.92 2.56
C ASP A 103 -4.82 -17.51 2.72
N HIS A 104 -5.62 -17.53 1.64
CA HIS A 104 -6.94 -18.15 1.55
C HIS A 104 -7.90 -17.80 2.72
N GLY A 105 -7.84 -16.54 3.19
CA GLY A 105 -8.71 -16.05 4.27
C GLY A 105 -8.24 -16.39 5.69
N ARG A 106 -7.00 -16.86 5.88
CA ARG A 106 -6.42 -17.08 7.22
C ARG A 106 -6.16 -15.78 7.98
N LEU A 107 -5.93 -14.67 7.28
CA LEU A 107 -6.15 -13.36 7.86
C LEU A 107 -7.65 -13.22 8.14
N ALA A 108 -7.99 -13.37 9.42
CA ALA A 108 -9.33 -13.17 9.91
C ALA A 108 -9.80 -11.77 9.48
N ASP A 109 -10.95 -11.71 8.81
CA ASP A 109 -11.73 -10.50 8.73
C ASP A 109 -11.81 -9.90 10.13
N ARG A 110 -11.32 -8.67 10.30
CA ARG A 110 -11.26 -8.01 11.62
C ARG A 110 -12.62 -7.43 12.02
N GLY A 111 -13.67 -7.74 11.27
CA GLY A 111 -15.03 -7.27 11.52
C GLY A 111 -15.25 -5.82 11.11
N VAL A 112 -14.44 -5.31 10.19
CA VAL A 112 -14.56 -3.95 9.67
C VAL A 112 -15.68 -3.91 8.63
N ASP A 113 -16.67 -3.06 8.87
CA ASP A 113 -17.76 -2.79 7.93
C ASP A 113 -17.28 -1.89 6.79
N VAL A 114 -16.63 -2.51 5.81
CA VAL A 114 -16.06 -1.79 4.65
C VAL A 114 -17.15 -1.09 3.83
N GLU A 115 -18.27 -1.77 3.56
CA GLU A 115 -19.35 -1.28 2.71
C GLU A 115 -20.22 -0.23 3.40
N GLY A 116 -20.30 -0.25 4.74
CA GLY A 116 -20.96 0.80 5.52
C GLY A 116 -20.11 2.07 5.70
N VAL A 117 -18.80 2.00 5.45
CA VAL A 117 -17.86 3.11 5.66
C VAL A 117 -17.36 3.74 4.36
N LEU A 118 -17.12 2.93 3.32
CA LEU A 118 -16.57 3.37 2.04
C LEU A 118 -17.59 3.19 0.92
N ASP A 119 -17.63 4.14 -0.01
CA ASP A 119 -18.42 3.98 -1.24
C ASP A 119 -17.71 3.09 -2.28
N GLU A 120 -18.44 2.71 -3.34
CA GLU A 120 -17.93 1.84 -4.39
C GLU A 120 -16.68 2.40 -5.09
N LYS A 121 -16.61 3.73 -5.28
CA LYS A 121 -15.45 4.37 -5.92
C LYS A 121 -14.22 4.30 -5.02
N GLN A 122 -14.40 4.57 -3.72
CA GLN A 122 -13.34 4.50 -2.73
C GLN A 122 -12.80 3.07 -2.61
N ILE A 123 -13.68 2.07 -2.50
CA ILE A 123 -13.31 0.65 -2.45
C ILE A 123 -12.50 0.26 -3.69
N ALA A 124 -12.97 0.63 -4.89
CA ALA A 124 -12.28 0.35 -6.14
C ALA A 124 -10.91 1.02 -6.21
N ALA A 125 -10.82 2.30 -5.86
CA ALA A 125 -9.57 3.05 -5.87
C ALA A 125 -8.54 2.50 -4.87
N ILE A 126 -8.94 2.22 -3.63
CA ILE A 126 -8.07 1.61 -2.61
C ILE A 126 -7.57 0.24 -3.07
N THR A 127 -8.44 -0.56 -3.68
CA THR A 127 -8.08 -1.88 -4.23
C THR A 127 -7.02 -1.73 -5.34
N TRP A 128 -7.19 -0.80 -6.28
CA TRP A 128 -6.19 -0.53 -7.32
C TRP A 128 -4.86 -0.03 -6.74
N LEU A 129 -4.90 0.85 -5.75
CA LEU A 129 -3.69 1.31 -5.04
C LEU A 129 -2.97 0.14 -4.35
N ALA A 130 -3.72 -0.76 -3.71
CA ALA A 130 -3.18 -1.98 -3.09
C ALA A 130 -2.53 -2.92 -4.12
N VAL A 131 -3.14 -3.09 -5.30
CA VAL A 131 -2.56 -3.85 -6.42
C VAL A 131 -1.26 -3.20 -6.92
N VAL A 132 -1.27 -1.88 -7.14
CA VAL A 132 -0.12 -1.13 -7.61
C VAL A 132 1.06 -1.25 -6.65
N ILE A 133 0.86 -1.03 -5.35
CA ILE A 133 1.96 -1.14 -4.38
C ILE A 133 2.47 -2.57 -4.26
N ASN A 134 1.61 -3.58 -4.37
CA ASN A 134 2.02 -4.97 -4.41
C ASN A 134 2.93 -5.28 -5.61
N SER A 135 2.65 -4.70 -6.77
CA SER A 135 3.52 -4.78 -7.96
C SER A 135 4.85 -4.08 -7.71
N TRP A 136 4.84 -2.87 -7.15
CA TRP A 136 6.07 -2.14 -6.82
C TRP A 136 6.95 -2.88 -5.81
N ASN A 137 6.35 -3.46 -4.78
CA ASN A 137 7.08 -4.27 -3.80
C ASN A 137 7.82 -5.43 -4.48
N ARG A 138 7.15 -6.14 -5.40
CA ARG A 138 7.73 -7.26 -6.16
C ARG A 138 8.87 -6.79 -7.08
N ILE A 139 8.71 -5.65 -7.75
CA ILE A 139 9.76 -5.06 -8.59
C ILE A 139 10.97 -4.69 -7.74
N ALA A 140 10.78 -3.88 -6.70
CA ALA A 140 11.88 -3.37 -5.87
C ALA A 140 12.67 -4.49 -5.19
N ILE A 141 11.97 -5.51 -4.66
CA ILE A 141 12.61 -6.69 -4.04
C ILE A 141 13.38 -7.49 -5.09
N SER A 142 12.76 -7.83 -6.22
CA SER A 142 13.39 -8.65 -7.27
C SER A 142 14.54 -7.93 -7.97
N SER A 143 14.48 -6.60 -8.06
CA SER A 143 15.53 -5.74 -8.61
C SER A 143 16.62 -5.38 -7.60
N HIS A 144 16.52 -5.83 -6.35
CA HIS A 144 17.47 -5.54 -5.27
C HIS A 144 17.76 -4.03 -5.13
N TYR A 145 16.70 -3.22 -5.09
CA TYR A 145 16.86 -1.77 -4.92
C TYR A 145 17.64 -1.46 -3.64
N PRO A 146 18.68 -0.60 -3.71
CA PRO A 146 19.50 -0.31 -2.56
C PRO A 146 18.72 0.50 -1.52
N VAL A 147 18.92 0.15 -0.25
CA VAL A 147 18.38 0.89 0.89
C VAL A 147 19.55 1.27 1.79
N HIS A 148 19.84 2.56 1.85
CA HIS A 148 20.91 3.11 2.68
C HIS A 148 20.31 3.67 3.97
N ALA A 149 21.13 3.73 5.03
CA ALA A 149 20.80 4.45 6.25
C ALA A 149 20.83 5.96 5.97
#